data_AF-A0A4Y8CFY7-F1
#
_entry.id   AF-A0A4Y8CFY7-F1
#
_cell.length_a   1.000
_cell.length_b   1.000
_cell.length_c   1.000
_cell.angle_alpha   90.00
_cell.angle_beta   90.00
_cell.angle_gamma   90.00
#
_symmetry.space_group_name_H-M   'P 1'
#
loop_
_entity.id
_entity.type
_entity.pdbx_description
1 polymer ?
#
loop_
_entity_poly.entity_id
_entity_poly.type
_entity_poly.pdbx_seq_one_letter_code
_entity_poly.pdbx_strand_id
1 'polypeptide(L)'
;MSFMQEYNKLVEERAALGIPPLPLNANQTRELCKLLENENNEELSNLLENRVNPGVDDAALVKCEFLDSILKGKISAPNIDKKRALRMLGTMLGGYNVKVLIDALKDENIAKDSAEVLKNIIFVHDNFHTIAELSKNNPHAKEVLQSWANADWFNKKEKLPQVIKCIV
;
A
#
# COMPACT_ATOMS: atom_id res chain seq x y z
N MET A 1 -19.33 12.38 -16.94
CA MET A 1 -20.16 11.22 -16.52
C MET A 1 -19.80 10.93 -15.07
N SER A 2 -20.37 9.93 -14.39
CA SER A 2 -19.81 9.55 -13.08
C SER A 2 -18.45 8.89 -13.27
N PHE A 3 -17.56 8.98 -12.27
CA PHE A 3 -16.25 8.32 -12.29
C PHE A 3 -16.33 6.85 -12.75
N MET A 4 -17.28 6.09 -12.20
CA MET A 4 -17.45 4.67 -12.54
C MET A 4 -17.92 4.43 -13.96
N GLN A 5 -18.76 5.32 -14.52
CA GLN A 5 -19.16 5.21 -15.93
C GLN A 5 -17.96 5.41 -16.86
N GLU A 6 -17.09 6.38 -16.56
CA GLU A 6 -15.89 6.65 -17.34
C GLU A 6 -14.87 5.52 -17.20
N TYR A 7 -14.67 5.01 -15.99
CA TYR A 7 -13.81 3.86 -15.73
C TYR A 7 -14.30 2.60 -16.46
N ASN A 8 -15.59 2.27 -16.37
CA ASN A 8 -16.15 1.07 -17.02
C ASN A 8 -16.05 1.13 -18.54
N LYS A 9 -16.22 2.33 -19.13
CA LYS A 9 -16.00 2.50 -20.57
C LYS A 9 -14.56 2.15 -20.97
N LEU A 10 -13.56 2.60 -20.21
CA LEU A 10 -12.15 2.26 -20.46
C LEU A 10 -11.87 0.75 -20.27
N VAL A 11 -12.55 0.11 -19.33
CA VAL A 11 -12.48 -1.34 -19.12
C VAL A 11 -13.02 -2.08 -20.34
N GLU A 12 -14.20 -1.70 -20.83
CA GLU A 12 -14.84 -2.30 -22.01
C GLU A 12 -14.00 -2.13 -23.28
N GLU A 13 -13.47 -0.93 -23.52
CA GLU A 13 -12.61 -0.64 -24.67
C GLU A 13 -11.36 -1.54 -24.71
N ARG A 14 -10.78 -1.85 -23.54
CA ARG A 14 -9.59 -2.71 -23.44
C ARG A 14 -9.94 -4.19 -23.42
N ALA A 15 -11.08 -4.56 -22.84
CA ALA A 15 -11.60 -5.91 -22.91
C ALA A 15 -11.91 -6.33 -24.35
N ALA A 16 -12.37 -5.42 -25.21
CA ALA A 16 -12.55 -5.66 -26.65
C ALA A 16 -11.24 -6.00 -27.38
N LEU A 17 -10.09 -5.63 -26.81
CA LEU A 17 -8.75 -5.98 -27.29
C LEU A 17 -8.14 -7.20 -26.57
N GLY A 18 -8.86 -7.82 -25.62
CA GLY A 18 -8.39 -8.96 -24.83
C GLY A 18 -7.32 -8.61 -23.79
N ILE A 19 -7.21 -7.33 -23.39
CA ILE A 19 -6.16 -6.85 -22.46
C ILE A 19 -6.79 -6.17 -21.23
N PRO A 20 -6.10 -6.20 -20.06
CA PRO A 20 -6.61 -5.57 -18.85
C PRO A 20 -6.64 -4.03 -18.98
N PRO A 21 -7.48 -3.33 -18.19
CA PRO A 21 -7.48 -1.87 -18.14
C PRO A 21 -6.13 -1.32 -17.70
N LEU A 22 -5.82 -0.08 -18.10
CA LEU A 22 -4.64 0.61 -17.59
C LEU A 22 -4.79 0.89 -16.09
N PRO A 23 -3.67 1.01 -15.34
CA PRO A 23 -3.68 1.56 -14.00
C PRO A 23 -4.28 2.98 -13.97
N LEU A 24 -4.82 3.35 -12.81
CA LEU A 24 -5.32 4.70 -12.57
C LEU A 24 -4.16 5.69 -12.58
N ASN A 25 -4.35 6.81 -13.28
CA ASN A 25 -3.44 7.94 -13.18
C ASN A 25 -3.72 8.79 -11.93
N ALA A 26 -2.88 9.80 -11.69
CA ALA A 26 -3.00 10.66 -10.51
C ALA A 26 -4.34 11.42 -10.42
N ASN A 27 -4.91 11.83 -11.55
CA ASN A 27 -6.20 12.54 -11.57
C ASN A 27 -7.35 11.61 -11.22
N GLN A 28 -7.40 10.43 -11.82
CA GLN A 28 -8.39 9.40 -11.50
C GLN A 28 -8.28 8.96 -10.05
N THR A 29 -7.06 8.79 -9.54
CA THR A 29 -6.83 8.41 -8.14
C THR A 29 -7.31 9.50 -7.18
N ARG A 30 -7.08 10.78 -7.50
CA ARG A 30 -7.56 11.90 -6.68
C ARG A 30 -9.09 11.99 -6.65
N GLU A 31 -9.74 11.77 -7.79
CA GLU A 31 -11.19 11.72 -7.86
C GLU A 31 -11.73 10.54 -7.04
N LEU A 32 -11.15 9.35 -7.21
CA LEU A 32 -11.47 8.15 -6.43
C LEU A 32 -11.37 8.39 -4.92
N CYS A 33 -10.27 9.00 -4.46
CA CYS A 33 -10.08 9.33 -3.04
C CYS A 33 -11.19 10.23 -2.49
N LYS A 34 -11.65 11.24 -3.25
CA LYS A 34 -12.76 12.11 -2.82
C LYS A 34 -14.08 11.35 -2.67
N LEU A 35 -14.35 10.40 -3.56
CA LEU A 35 -15.54 9.55 -3.47
C LEU A 35 -15.46 8.65 -2.23
N LEU A 36 -14.29 8.05 -1.98
CA LEU A 36 -14.05 7.15 -0.85
C LEU A 36 -14.20 7.82 0.53
N GLU A 37 -14.09 9.14 0.64
CA GLU A 37 -14.36 9.86 1.91
C GLU A 37 -15.83 9.77 2.34
N ASN A 38 -16.76 9.61 1.38
CA ASN A 38 -18.19 9.70 1.63
C ASN A 38 -18.96 8.43 1.24
N GLU A 39 -18.44 7.66 0.27
CA GLU A 39 -19.11 6.50 -0.27
C GLU A 39 -18.70 5.20 0.42
N ASN A 40 -19.69 4.48 0.94
CA ASN A 40 -19.53 3.09 1.31
C ASN A 40 -19.67 2.22 0.05
N ASN A 41 -18.61 2.21 -0.77
CA ASN A 41 -18.51 1.39 -1.98
C ASN A 41 -17.22 0.55 -1.96
N GLU A 42 -17.38 -0.78 -1.94
CA GLU A 42 -16.25 -1.71 -1.92
C GLU A 42 -15.51 -1.77 -3.26
N GLU A 43 -16.21 -1.54 -4.38
CA GLU A 43 -15.60 -1.50 -5.71
C GLU A 43 -14.58 -0.35 -5.81
N LEU A 44 -14.93 0.84 -5.30
CA LEU A 44 -14.00 1.97 -5.24
C LEU A 44 -12.77 1.66 -4.38
N SER A 45 -12.97 0.98 -3.25
CA SER A 45 -11.86 0.60 -2.36
C SER A 45 -10.93 -0.40 -3.05
N ASN A 46 -11.49 -1.36 -3.79
CA ASN A 46 -10.75 -2.31 -4.60
C ASN A 46 -9.94 -1.63 -5.73
N LEU A 47 -10.48 -0.58 -6.36
CA LEU A 47 -9.73 0.21 -7.35
C LEU A 47 -8.51 0.88 -6.73
N LEU A 48 -8.64 1.49 -5.54
CA LEU A 48 -7.51 2.11 -4.84
C LEU A 48 -6.47 1.06 -4.45
N GLU A 49 -6.91 -0.12 -4.00
CA GLU A 49 -6.04 -1.20 -3.55
C GLU A 49 -5.24 -1.81 -4.71
N ASN A 50 -5.88 -2.07 -5.85
CA ASN A 50 -5.36 -2.95 -6.90
C ASN A 50 -5.13 -2.30 -8.27
N ARG A 51 -5.54 -1.04 -8.48
CA ARG A 51 -5.40 -0.34 -9.78
C ARG A 51 -4.50 0.88 -9.75
N VAL A 52 -3.85 1.17 -8.63
CA VAL A 52 -2.85 2.26 -8.52
C VAL A 52 -1.45 1.65 -8.55
N ASN A 53 -0.56 2.19 -9.39
CA ASN A 53 0.83 1.74 -9.45
C ASN A 53 1.53 1.92 -8.08
N PRO A 54 2.41 0.99 -7.67
CA PRO A 54 3.22 1.13 -6.45
C PRO A 54 4.43 2.06 -6.68
N GLY A 55 5.25 2.26 -5.66
CA GLY A 55 6.53 2.97 -5.78
C GLY A 55 6.40 4.49 -5.75
N VAL A 56 7.07 5.14 -6.70
CA VAL A 56 7.19 6.61 -6.81
C VAL A 56 6.43 7.18 -8.00
N ASP A 57 5.37 6.50 -8.44
CA ASP A 57 4.42 6.98 -9.44
C ASP A 57 3.55 8.12 -8.87
N ASP A 58 3.12 9.07 -9.70
CA ASP A 58 2.31 10.21 -9.24
C ASP A 58 0.98 9.77 -8.61
N ALA A 59 0.35 8.70 -9.12
CA ALA A 59 -0.85 8.13 -8.52
C ALA A 59 -0.55 7.45 -7.17
N ALA A 60 0.64 6.85 -7.04
CA ALA A 60 1.10 6.28 -5.78
C ALA A 60 1.24 7.37 -4.70
N LEU A 61 1.74 8.56 -5.04
CA LEU A 61 1.82 9.69 -4.12
C LEU A 61 0.42 10.06 -3.60
N VAL A 62 -0.55 10.23 -4.50
CA VAL A 62 -1.95 10.56 -4.14
C VAL A 62 -2.55 9.50 -3.22
N LYS A 63 -2.37 8.21 -3.55
CA LYS A 63 -2.81 7.10 -2.70
C LYS A 63 -2.13 7.15 -1.32
N CYS A 64 -0.82 7.42 -1.28
CA CYS A 64 -0.07 7.49 -0.03
C CYS A 64 -0.58 8.60 0.89
N GLU A 65 -0.79 9.81 0.36
CA GLU A 65 -1.27 10.98 1.11
C GLU A 65 -2.70 10.76 1.65
N PHE A 66 -3.55 10.12 0.87
CA PHE A 66 -4.89 9.73 1.29
C PHE A 66 -4.85 8.74 2.45
N LEU A 67 -4.07 7.66 2.32
CA LEU A 67 -3.93 6.65 3.37
C LEU A 67 -3.29 7.21 4.65
N ASP A 68 -2.28 8.08 4.52
CA ASP A 68 -1.67 8.80 5.66
C ASP A 68 -2.70 9.67 6.39
N SER A 69 -3.58 10.35 5.65
CA SER A 69 -4.64 11.19 6.21
C SER A 69 -5.66 10.37 7.02
N ILE A 70 -5.98 9.14 6.58
CA ILE A 70 -6.80 8.19 7.35
C ILE A 70 -6.09 7.76 8.64
N LEU A 71 -4.81 7.39 8.57
CA LEU A 71 -4.04 6.95 9.75
C LEU A 71 -3.95 8.06 10.81
N LYS A 72 -3.79 9.31 10.37
CA LYS A 72 -3.75 10.51 11.22
C LYS A 72 -5.13 10.99 11.68
N GLY A 73 -6.22 10.35 11.25
CA GLY A 73 -7.59 10.74 11.62
C GLY A 73 -8.02 12.09 11.06
N LYS A 74 -7.38 12.58 9.99
CA LYS A 74 -7.72 13.85 9.32
C LYS A 74 -8.94 13.72 8.43
N ILE A 75 -9.11 12.54 7.82
CA ILE A 75 -10.25 12.16 7.00
C ILE A 75 -10.75 10.79 7.45
N SER A 76 -12.00 10.50 7.12
CA SER A 76 -12.62 9.18 7.29
C SER A 76 -12.98 8.62 5.91
N ALA A 77 -12.87 7.30 5.74
CA ALA A 77 -13.37 6.60 4.57
C ALA A 77 -14.15 5.37 5.06
N PRO A 78 -15.47 5.24 4.79
CA PRO A 78 -16.31 4.22 5.41
C PRO A 78 -15.79 2.77 5.29
N ASN A 79 -15.10 2.46 4.18
CA ASN A 79 -14.59 1.11 3.88
C ASN A 79 -13.10 0.91 4.09
N ILE A 80 -12.40 1.93 4.60
CA ILE A 80 -10.95 1.88 4.79
C ILE A 80 -10.64 2.32 6.22
N ASP A 81 -10.65 1.35 7.13
CA ASP A 81 -10.15 1.56 8.49
C ASP A 81 -8.62 1.68 8.51
N LYS A 82 -8.04 2.04 9.67
CA LYS A 82 -6.59 2.21 9.81
C LYS A 82 -5.82 0.92 9.47
N LYS A 83 -6.39 -0.26 9.79
CA LYS A 83 -5.74 -1.55 9.54
C LYS A 83 -5.70 -1.88 8.06
N ARG A 84 -6.77 -1.61 7.31
CA ARG A 84 -6.82 -1.73 5.85
C ARG A 84 -5.90 -0.70 5.21
N ALA A 85 -5.86 0.54 5.70
CA ALA A 85 -4.94 1.55 5.20
C ALA A 85 -3.47 1.13 5.32
N LEU A 86 -3.06 0.58 6.47
CA LEU A 86 -1.71 0.01 6.65
C LEU A 86 -1.43 -1.15 5.67
N ARG A 87 -2.40 -2.03 5.45
CA ARG A 87 -2.28 -3.12 4.47
C ARG A 87 -2.08 -2.57 3.05
N MET A 88 -2.85 -1.56 2.66
CA MET A 88 -2.71 -0.91 1.35
C MET A 88 -1.37 -0.20 1.19
N LEU A 89 -0.85 0.44 2.26
CA LEU A 89 0.52 0.98 2.26
C LEU A 89 1.56 -0.13 2.08
N GLY A 90 1.33 -1.31 2.65
CA GLY A 90 2.19 -2.48 2.50
C GLY A 90 2.35 -2.98 1.07
N THR A 91 1.32 -2.85 0.23
CA THR A 91 1.35 -3.29 -1.17
C THR A 91 1.99 -2.28 -2.12
N MET A 92 2.36 -1.10 -1.63
CA MET A 92 3.06 -0.07 -2.41
C MET A 92 4.56 -0.36 -2.62
N LEU A 93 5.07 -1.49 -2.09
CA LEU A 93 6.43 -2.04 -2.25
C LEU A 93 7.59 -1.22 -1.66
N GLY A 94 7.49 0.11 -1.62
CA GLY A 94 8.53 1.05 -1.20
C GLY A 94 8.29 2.44 -1.82
N GLY A 95 9.14 3.41 -1.51
CA GLY A 95 8.96 4.79 -1.96
C GLY A 95 8.16 5.63 -0.95
N TYR A 96 7.10 6.31 -1.40
CA TYR A 96 6.36 7.27 -0.58
C TYR A 96 5.78 6.67 0.72
N ASN A 97 5.35 5.41 0.67
CA ASN A 97 4.74 4.70 1.80
C ASN A 97 5.68 4.50 3.00
N VAL A 98 7.00 4.43 2.78
CA VAL A 98 7.97 4.08 3.83
C VAL A 98 7.96 5.12 4.96
N LYS A 99 7.95 6.41 4.61
CA LYS A 99 7.92 7.48 5.61
C LYS A 99 6.62 7.48 6.42
N VAL A 100 5.49 7.22 5.76
CA VAL A 100 4.18 7.12 6.42
C VAL A 100 4.17 5.98 7.43
N LEU A 101 4.70 4.81 7.05
CA LEU A 101 4.80 3.67 7.94
C LEU A 101 5.73 3.93 9.13
N ILE A 102 6.87 4.61 8.92
CA ILE A 102 7.77 5.02 10.00
C ILE A 102 7.09 6.00 10.96
N ASP A 103 6.32 6.95 10.46
CA ASP A 103 5.55 7.86 11.31
C ASP A 103 4.46 7.10 12.09
N ALA A 104 3.83 6.10 11.47
CA ALA A 104 2.85 5.24 12.14
C ALA A 104 3.46 4.37 13.27
N LEU A 105 4.77 4.11 13.27
CA LEU A 105 5.44 3.46 14.42
C LEU A 105 5.40 4.30 15.70
N LYS A 106 5.12 5.60 15.60
CA LYS A 106 5.07 6.54 16.73
C LYS A 106 3.68 6.66 17.35
N ASP A 107 2.63 6.11 16.72
CA ASP A 107 1.27 6.07 17.25
C ASP A 107 1.02 4.70 17.91
N GLU A 108 0.92 4.67 19.23
CA GLU A 108 0.74 3.45 20.03
C GLU A 108 -0.43 2.57 19.56
N ASN A 109 -1.48 3.17 18.99
CA ASN A 109 -2.66 2.43 18.54
C ASN A 109 -2.42 1.60 17.27
N ILE A 110 -1.44 2.00 16.46
CA ILE A 110 -1.17 1.38 15.15
C ILE A 110 0.29 0.97 14.95
N ALA A 111 1.17 1.26 15.91
CA ALA A 111 2.60 1.01 15.79
C ALA A 111 2.92 -0.48 15.55
N LYS A 112 2.21 -1.37 16.25
CA LYS A 112 2.35 -2.82 16.05
C LYS A 112 2.00 -3.24 14.62
N ASP A 113 0.85 -2.79 14.12
CA ASP A 113 0.39 -3.12 12.77
C ASP A 113 1.32 -2.51 11.70
N SER A 114 1.83 -1.29 11.93
CA SER A 114 2.82 -0.66 11.03
C SER A 114 4.14 -1.44 11.00
N ALA A 115 4.61 -1.92 12.16
CA ALA A 115 5.80 -2.77 12.21
C ALA A 115 5.61 -4.07 11.43
N GLU A 116 4.46 -4.74 11.56
CA GLU A 116 4.15 -5.94 10.76
C GLU A 116 4.21 -5.68 9.25
N VAL A 117 3.77 -4.49 8.81
CA VAL A 117 3.91 -4.08 7.41
C VAL A 117 5.37 -3.83 7.03
N LEU A 118 6.11 -3.03 7.82
CA LEU A 118 7.50 -2.68 7.55
C LEU A 118 8.46 -3.88 7.52
N LYS A 119 8.23 -4.90 8.34
CA LYS A 119 9.00 -6.17 8.33
C LYS A 119 9.07 -6.79 6.92
N ASN A 120 8.11 -6.47 6.05
CA ASN A 120 7.99 -7.02 4.70
C ASN A 120 8.44 -6.09 3.57
N ILE A 121 8.84 -4.86 3.88
CA ILE A 121 9.31 -3.87 2.91
C ILE A 121 10.83 -3.76 2.99
N ILE A 122 11.50 -4.11 1.90
CA ILE A 122 12.97 -4.05 1.81
C ILE A 122 13.50 -2.86 1.01
N PHE A 123 12.64 -2.19 0.22
CA PHE A 123 12.98 -0.97 -0.53
C PHE A 123 12.89 0.27 0.36
N VAL A 124 13.64 0.25 1.47
CA VAL A 124 13.64 1.33 2.49
C VAL A 124 14.77 2.34 2.27
N HIS A 125 15.83 1.98 1.54
CA HIS A 125 16.97 2.86 1.22
C HIS A 125 17.46 3.62 2.48
N ASP A 126 17.68 4.93 2.40
CA ASP A 126 18.19 5.76 3.49
C ASP A 126 17.25 5.82 4.70
N ASN A 127 15.96 5.50 4.55
CA ASN A 127 15.03 5.42 5.67
C ASN A 127 15.39 4.29 6.66
N PHE A 128 16.26 3.35 6.25
CA PHE A 128 16.88 2.40 7.18
C PHE A 128 17.49 3.11 8.39
N HIS A 129 18.23 4.21 8.17
CA HIS A 129 18.87 4.95 9.26
C HIS A 129 17.85 5.60 10.20
N THR A 130 16.72 6.07 9.66
CA THR A 130 15.63 6.62 10.47
C THR A 130 15.02 5.55 11.38
N ILE A 131 14.80 4.34 10.86
CA ILE A 131 14.29 3.21 11.64
C ILE A 131 15.32 2.74 12.67
N ALA A 132 16.60 2.69 12.29
CA ALA A 132 17.71 2.38 13.17
C ALA A 132 17.77 3.35 14.36
N GLU A 133 17.68 4.66 14.11
CA GLU A 133 17.66 5.66 15.18
C GLU A 133 16.42 5.51 16.07
N LEU A 134 15.24 5.34 15.45
CA LEU A 134 13.97 5.17 16.17
C LEU A 134 13.99 3.91 17.08
N SER A 135 14.65 2.83 16.66
CA SER A 135 14.74 1.57 17.40
C SER A 135 15.45 1.67 18.75
N LYS A 136 16.23 2.73 18.98
CA LYS A 136 16.88 2.95 20.27
C LYS A 136 15.86 3.14 21.39
N ASN A 137 14.69 3.72 21.06
CA ASN A 137 13.65 4.07 22.02
C ASN A 137 12.26 3.51 21.67
N ASN A 138 12.07 2.91 20.49
CA ASN A 138 10.80 2.34 20.04
C ASN A 138 10.92 0.82 19.87
N PRO A 139 10.20 0.01 20.68
CA PRO A 139 10.31 -1.45 20.63
C PRO A 139 9.83 -2.03 19.29
N HIS A 140 8.83 -1.43 18.64
CA HIS A 140 8.32 -1.88 17.35
C HIS A 140 9.33 -1.63 16.23
N ALA A 141 10.03 -0.49 16.23
CA ALA A 141 11.12 -0.25 15.29
C ALA A 141 12.28 -1.25 15.50
N LYS A 142 12.57 -1.63 16.75
CA LYS A 142 13.55 -2.67 17.06
C LYS A 142 13.14 -4.04 16.52
N GLU A 143 11.87 -4.41 16.62
CA GLU A 143 11.35 -5.64 16.02
C GLU A 143 11.48 -5.65 14.49
N VAL A 144 11.25 -4.50 13.82
CA VAL A 144 11.45 -4.38 12.37
C VAL A 144 12.89 -4.71 11.98
N LEU A 145 13.87 -4.11 12.67
CA LEU A 145 15.29 -4.38 12.41
C LEU A 145 15.68 -5.82 12.69
N GLN A 146 15.17 -6.41 13.77
CA GLN A 146 15.43 -7.81 14.10
C GLN A 146 14.87 -8.74 13.02
N SER A 147 13.67 -8.45 12.52
CA SER A 147 13.03 -9.25 11.47
C SER A 147 13.80 -9.16 10.14
N TRP A 148 14.29 -7.97 9.79
CA TRP A 148 15.15 -7.79 8.63
C TRP A 148 16.50 -8.52 8.79
N ALA A 149 17.11 -8.45 9.97
CA ALA A 149 18.36 -9.17 10.27
C ALA A 149 18.17 -10.70 10.20
N ASN A 150 17.00 -11.20 10.60
CA ASN A 150 16.62 -12.61 10.49
C ASN A 150 16.20 -13.03 9.08
N ALA A 151 16.13 -12.08 8.13
CA ALA A 151 15.64 -12.29 6.78
C ALA A 151 14.21 -12.89 6.73
N ASP A 152 13.33 -12.53 7.67
CA ASP A 152 11.97 -13.09 7.73
C ASP A 152 11.17 -12.82 6.44
N TRP A 153 11.39 -11.65 5.82
CA TRP A 153 10.81 -11.27 4.53
C TRP A 153 11.13 -12.25 3.40
N PHE A 154 12.26 -12.95 3.51
CA PHE A 154 12.72 -13.98 2.57
C PHE A 154 12.27 -15.37 3.03
N ASN A 155 12.55 -15.72 4.29
CA ASN A 155 12.33 -17.06 4.85
C ASN A 155 10.87 -17.48 4.91
N LYS A 156 9.93 -16.54 4.94
CA LYS A 156 8.49 -16.82 4.90
C LYS A 156 7.95 -17.18 3.51
N LYS A 157 8.72 -16.92 2.44
CA LYS A 157 8.28 -17.22 1.07
C LYS A 157 8.37 -18.71 0.81
N GLU A 158 7.46 -19.21 -0.04
CA GLU A 158 7.52 -20.59 -0.49
C GLU A 158 8.86 -20.86 -1.18
N LYS A 159 9.48 -21.99 -0.83
CA LYS A 159 10.71 -22.44 -1.47
C LYS A 159 10.40 -22.85 -2.91
N LEU A 160 11.35 -22.60 -3.81
CA LEU A 160 11.27 -23.09 -5.18
C LEU A 160 11.09 -24.63 -5.18
N PRO A 161 10.06 -25.16 -5.85
CA PRO A 161 9.90 -26.61 -5.99
C PRO A 161 11.12 -27.23 -6.69
N GLN A 162 11.49 -28.45 -6.28
CA GLN A 162 12.60 -29.18 -6.91
C GLN A 162 12.33 -29.54 -8.38
N VAL A 163 11.05 -29.66 -8.76
CA VAL A 163 10.61 -29.97 -10.13
C VAL A 163 9.49 -29.02 -10.50
N ILE A 164 9.62 -28.38 -11.67
CA ILE A 164 8.59 -27.55 -12.28
C ILE A 164 8.09 -28.28 -13.52
N LYS A 165 6.80 -28.64 -13.55
CA LYS A 165 6.16 -29.25 -14.73
C LYS A 165 5.54 -28.14 -15.58
N CYS A 166 5.96 -28.04 -16.82
CA CYS A 166 5.47 -27.03 -17.78
C CYS A 166 4.77 -27.70 -18.96
N ILE A 167 3.85 -26.98 -19.58
CA ILE A 167 3.36 -27.29 -20.93
C ILE A 167 4.33 -26.59 -21.90
N VAL A 168 4.84 -27.34 -22.87
CA VAL A 168 5.69 -26.82 -23.96
C VAL A 168 4.81 -26.30 -25.07
#